data_AF-A0A2R7LS77-F1
#
_entry.id   AF-A0A2R7LS77-F1
#
_cell.length_a   1.000
_cell.length_b   1.000
_cell.length_c   1.000
_cell.angle_alpha   90.00
_cell.angle_beta   90.00
_cell.angle_gamma   90.00
#
_symmetry.space_group_name_H-M   'P 1'
#
loop_
_entity.id
_entity.type
_entity.pdbx_description
1 polymer ?
#
loop_
_entity_poly.entity_id
_entity_poly.type
_entity_poly.pdbx_seq_one_letter_code
_entity_poly.pdbx_strand_id
1 'polypeptide(L)'
;IDALLLPAGYFRLNIWFGPLSSHERFELIDETEVGEGCRLIAKKLSARSPGCLVIAGIDTNRPSHGFRGDQLVVAFDQHQCRAFARKIFPVDGDTNEWGRVPYLLFEDDFGDRGRYLRLPNGDQAMLSVCYDAFALAELAIGPTQKRGTLRFFGHPQTFWRWPHRDEASVLLGRYAARLKLERPTIHLVAIHGFERPGGEVYWQRHGLATASAALGGSATIGAGHFAKKLPKAFDASPLASADVPSAHLRQHQHRRSHLLRPIDGFAYRRPGSRMSVLVRLFQTH
;
A
#
# COMPACT_ATOMS: atom_id res chain seq x y z
N ILE A 1 17.65 8.75 5.65
CA ILE A 1 16.38 7.97 5.57
C ILE A 1 15.39 8.83 4.82
N ASP A 2 14.89 8.35 3.68
CA ASP A 2 13.95 9.10 2.85
C ASP A 2 12.49 8.90 3.29
N ALA A 3 12.17 7.69 3.76
CA ALA A 3 10.84 7.35 4.25
C ALA A 3 10.87 6.28 5.35
N LEU A 4 9.91 6.34 6.25
CA LEU A 4 9.54 5.29 7.20
C LEU A 4 8.17 4.73 6.80
N LEU A 5 8.13 3.48 6.34
CA LEU A 5 6.89 2.80 5.95
C LEU A 5 6.34 1.93 7.08
N LEU A 6 5.07 2.14 7.42
CA LEU A 6 4.33 1.36 8.41
C LEU A 6 3.34 0.40 7.73
N PRO A 7 2.99 -0.74 8.36
CA PRO A 7 2.01 -1.70 7.84
C PRO A 7 0.61 -1.11 7.60
N ALA A 8 -0.21 -1.81 6.82
CA ALA A 8 -1.63 -1.44 6.65
C ALA A 8 -2.43 -1.74 7.92
N GLY A 9 -3.37 -0.86 8.25
CA GLY A 9 -4.15 -0.94 9.49
C GLY A 9 -3.34 -0.67 10.75
N TYR A 10 -2.17 -0.03 10.63
CA TYR A 10 -1.34 0.36 11.78
C TYR A 10 -2.08 1.35 12.67
N PHE A 11 -2.74 2.33 12.05
CA PHE A 11 -3.71 3.20 12.71
C PHE A 11 -5.13 2.86 12.30
N ARG A 12 -6.08 3.28 13.14
CA ARG A 12 -7.51 3.20 12.85
C ARG A 12 -8.20 4.51 13.10
N LEU A 13 -9.07 4.91 12.19
CA LEU A 13 -9.86 6.14 12.29
C LEU A 13 -11.35 5.85 12.15
N ASN A 14 -12.17 6.61 12.86
CA ASN A 14 -13.63 6.58 12.70
C ASN A 14 -14.12 7.61 11.68
N ILE A 15 -13.48 7.63 10.50
CA ILE A 15 -13.74 8.60 9.42
C ILE A 15 -13.91 7.83 8.12
N TRP A 16 -14.87 8.22 7.29
CA TRP A 16 -15.05 7.64 5.96
C TRP A 16 -14.59 8.62 4.88
N PHE A 17 -13.48 8.30 4.22
CA PHE A 17 -12.84 9.14 3.19
C PHE A 17 -13.36 8.83 1.78
N GLY A 18 -14.05 7.69 1.62
CA GLY A 18 -14.59 7.19 0.37
C GLY A 18 -15.16 8.28 -0.55
N PRO A 19 -16.26 8.93 -0.15
CA PRO A 19 -16.97 9.91 -0.98
C PRO A 19 -16.30 11.28 -1.08
N LEU A 20 -15.28 11.56 -0.25
CA LEU A 20 -14.63 12.86 -0.21
C LEU A 20 -13.76 13.07 -1.45
N SER A 21 -13.65 14.32 -1.89
CA SER A 21 -12.69 14.73 -2.92
C SER A 21 -11.24 14.59 -2.42
N SER A 22 -10.27 14.58 -3.35
CA SER A 22 -8.85 14.52 -2.96
C SER A 22 -8.44 15.68 -2.05
N HIS A 23 -8.97 16.89 -2.23
CA HIS A 23 -8.63 18.03 -1.38
C HIS A 23 -9.12 17.84 0.06
N GLU A 24 -10.41 17.51 0.24
CA GLU A 24 -11.02 17.28 1.55
C GLU A 24 -10.33 16.12 2.31
N ARG A 25 -9.88 15.08 1.60
CA ARG A 25 -9.15 13.96 2.20
C ARG A 25 -7.84 14.41 2.84
N PHE A 26 -7.10 15.32 2.19
CA PHE A 26 -5.81 15.82 2.69
C PHE A 26 -6.00 16.72 3.91
N GLU A 27 -6.96 17.65 3.86
CA GLU A 27 -7.25 18.53 4.99
C GLU A 27 -7.71 17.70 6.20
N LEU A 28 -8.69 16.82 5.99
CA LEU A 28 -9.29 16.04 7.07
C LEU A 28 -8.28 15.10 7.72
N ILE A 29 -7.41 14.42 6.95
CA ILE A 29 -6.43 13.50 7.53
C ILE A 29 -5.37 14.25 8.36
N ASP A 30 -5.02 15.47 7.96
CA ASP A 30 -4.06 16.30 8.69
C ASP A 30 -4.57 16.76 10.05
N GLU A 31 -5.88 16.98 10.17
CA GLU A 31 -6.53 17.38 11.41
C GLU A 31 -6.73 16.23 12.41
N THR A 32 -6.44 14.98 12.01
CA THR A 32 -6.56 13.82 12.91
C THR A 32 -5.36 13.67 13.85
N GLU A 33 -5.59 12.99 14.98
CA GLU A 33 -4.52 12.55 15.90
C GLU A 33 -3.44 11.69 15.20
N VAL A 34 -3.84 10.94 14.16
CA VAL A 34 -2.91 10.14 13.35
C VAL A 34 -2.01 11.06 12.52
N GLY A 35 -2.59 12.08 11.89
CA GLY A 35 -1.84 13.10 11.17
C GLY A 35 -0.86 13.83 12.08
N GLU A 36 -1.33 14.34 13.23
CA GLU A 36 -0.48 15.00 14.21
C GLU A 36 0.67 14.11 14.69
N GLY A 37 0.37 12.86 15.06
CA GLY A 37 1.36 11.89 15.51
C GLY A 37 2.42 11.58 14.44
N CYS A 38 2.00 11.41 13.18
CA CYS A 38 2.92 11.17 12.07
C CYS A 38 3.81 12.38 11.79
N ARG A 39 3.26 13.60 11.80
CA ARG A 39 4.04 14.84 11.63
C ARG A 39 5.06 15.03 12.75
N LEU A 40 4.70 14.71 13.99
CA LEU A 40 5.63 14.77 15.12
C LEU A 40 6.78 13.77 14.96
N ILE A 41 6.49 12.55 14.48
CA ILE A 41 7.53 11.56 14.18
C ILE A 41 8.42 12.06 13.02
N ALA A 42 7.82 12.56 11.93
CA ALA A 42 8.55 13.13 10.80
C ALA A 42 9.47 14.27 11.26
N LYS A 43 8.98 15.20 12.09
CA LYS A 43 9.78 16.28 12.68
C LYS A 43 10.99 15.76 13.47
N LYS A 44 10.83 14.68 14.25
CA LYS A 44 11.94 14.06 15.00
C LYS A 44 12.96 13.40 14.06
N LEU A 45 12.51 12.75 13.01
CA LEU A 45 13.37 12.12 12.01
C LEU A 45 14.12 13.16 11.18
N SER A 46 13.47 14.28 10.83
CA SER A 46 14.05 15.39 10.07
C SER A 46 15.34 15.95 10.66
N ALA A 47 15.53 15.87 11.98
CA ALA A 47 16.76 16.31 12.64
C ALA A 47 18.01 15.50 12.22
N ARG A 48 17.84 14.24 11.82
CA ARG A 48 18.94 13.36 11.36
C ARG A 48 18.78 12.90 9.91
N SER A 49 17.62 13.11 9.32
CA SER A 49 17.29 12.74 7.94
C SER A 49 16.35 13.80 7.38
N PRO A 50 16.88 14.96 6.94
CA PRO A 50 16.07 16.07 6.47
C PRO A 50 15.08 15.65 5.39
N GLY A 51 13.82 16.05 5.55
CA GLY A 51 12.74 15.74 4.60
C GLY A 51 12.14 14.34 4.74
N CYS A 52 12.61 13.50 5.66
CA CYS A 52 12.09 12.15 5.87
C CYS A 52 10.56 12.14 6.03
N LEU A 53 9.92 11.23 5.29
CA LEU A 53 8.47 11.07 5.31
C LEU A 53 8.04 9.91 6.20
N VAL A 54 6.92 10.07 6.90
CA VAL A 54 6.25 8.97 7.61
C VAL A 54 5.08 8.50 6.76
N ILE A 55 5.11 7.25 6.33
CA ILE A 55 4.12 6.65 5.45
C ILE A 55 3.35 5.61 6.25
N ALA A 56 2.11 5.94 6.59
CA ALA A 56 1.27 5.16 7.47
C ALA A 56 0.15 4.46 6.72
N GLY A 57 0.00 3.16 6.98
CA GLY A 57 -1.18 2.44 6.57
C GLY A 57 -2.31 2.60 7.60
N ILE A 58 -3.50 2.98 7.14
CA ILE A 58 -4.64 3.33 8.00
C ILE A 58 -5.86 2.55 7.52
N ASP A 59 -6.54 1.89 8.44
CA ASP A 59 -7.86 1.31 8.19
C ASP A 59 -8.93 2.19 8.84
N THR A 60 -10.08 2.38 8.21
CA THR A 60 -11.17 3.13 8.82
C THR A 60 -12.33 2.25 9.23
N ASN A 61 -13.18 2.77 10.11
CA ASN A 61 -14.37 2.08 10.56
C ASN A 61 -15.41 1.97 9.44
N ARG A 62 -16.33 1.02 9.62
CA ARG A 62 -17.38 0.70 8.65
C ARG A 62 -18.31 1.90 8.44
N PRO A 63 -18.60 2.30 7.19
CA PRO A 63 -19.75 3.17 6.94
C PRO A 63 -21.05 2.44 7.31
N SER A 64 -22.10 3.19 7.57
CA SER A 64 -23.42 2.73 8.03
C SER A 64 -24.24 1.98 6.96
N HIS A 65 -23.65 1.07 6.18
CA HIS A 65 -24.31 0.44 5.03
C HIS A 65 -23.84 -0.99 4.74
N GLY A 66 -23.25 -1.68 5.72
CA GLY A 66 -22.80 -3.05 5.52
C GLY A 66 -21.57 -3.17 4.61
N PHE A 67 -20.81 -2.09 4.43
CA PHE A 67 -19.49 -2.09 3.79
C PHE A 67 -18.40 -1.94 4.86
N ARG A 68 -17.20 -2.42 4.54
CA ARG A 68 -16.04 -2.14 5.40
C ARG A 68 -15.56 -0.71 5.19
N GLY A 69 -14.82 -0.19 6.15
CA GLY A 69 -14.18 1.12 6.00
C GLY A 69 -13.04 1.11 4.99
N ASP A 70 -12.48 2.29 4.80
CA ASP A 70 -11.40 2.53 3.88
C ASP A 70 -10.12 1.80 4.31
N GLN A 71 -9.32 1.40 3.33
CA GLN A 71 -7.94 1.00 3.57
C GLN A 71 -7.06 1.98 2.82
N LEU A 72 -6.16 2.63 3.54
CA LEU A 72 -5.40 3.81 3.11
C LEU A 72 -3.91 3.59 3.28
N VAL A 73 -3.11 4.26 2.45
CA VAL A 73 -1.73 4.62 2.76
C VAL A 73 -1.58 6.12 2.61
N VAL A 74 -1.06 6.78 3.64
CA VAL A 74 -0.91 8.24 3.69
C VAL A 74 0.53 8.60 4.06
N ALA A 75 1.12 9.56 3.36
CA ALA A 75 2.46 10.06 3.63
C ALA A 75 2.40 11.45 4.26
N PHE A 76 3.16 11.65 5.33
CA PHE A 76 3.28 12.92 6.04
C PHE A 76 4.72 13.39 6.04
N ASP A 77 4.93 14.69 5.79
CA ASP A 77 6.16 15.37 6.19
C ASP A 77 5.97 15.96 7.61
N GLN A 78 6.88 16.83 8.06
CA GLN A 78 6.77 17.46 9.37
C GLN A 78 5.70 18.56 9.47
N HIS A 79 5.08 18.94 8.36
CA HIS A 79 4.15 20.05 8.23
C HIS A 79 2.73 19.59 7.90
N GLN A 80 2.58 18.62 6.98
CA GLN A 80 1.29 18.22 6.41
C GLN A 80 1.34 16.85 5.72
N CYS A 81 0.17 16.39 5.30
CA CYS A 81 -0.04 15.28 4.40
C CYS A 81 0.46 15.62 3.00
N ARG A 82 1.25 14.72 2.41
CA ARG A 82 1.91 14.88 1.11
C ARG A 82 1.41 13.93 0.05
N ALA A 83 0.82 12.81 0.46
CA ALA A 83 0.23 11.83 -0.43
C ALA A 83 -0.84 11.02 0.30
N PHE A 84 -1.86 10.60 -0.43
CA PHE A 84 -3.01 9.86 0.06
C PHE A 84 -3.43 8.85 -1.01
N ALA A 85 -3.51 7.58 -0.63
CA ALA A 85 -3.93 6.51 -1.53
C ALA A 85 -4.98 5.62 -0.86
N ARG A 86 -6.20 5.58 -1.43
CA ARG A 86 -7.19 4.54 -1.14
C ARG A 86 -6.91 3.28 -1.95
N LYS A 87 -7.24 2.13 -1.38
CA LYS A 87 -7.14 0.84 -2.08
C LYS A 87 -8.01 0.85 -3.34
N ILE A 88 -7.45 0.41 -4.46
CA ILE A 88 -8.16 0.32 -5.75
C ILE A 88 -8.28 -1.12 -6.25
N PHE A 89 -7.56 -2.05 -5.63
CA PHE A 89 -7.55 -3.44 -6.03
C PHE A 89 -7.85 -4.36 -4.83
N PRO A 90 -9.12 -4.76 -4.63
CA PRO A 90 -9.52 -5.66 -3.56
C PRO A 90 -9.01 -7.07 -3.81
N VAL A 91 -8.81 -7.85 -2.73
CA VAL A 91 -8.68 -9.31 -2.85
C VAL A 91 -10.08 -9.92 -3.02
N ASP A 92 -10.20 -11.14 -3.54
CA ASP A 92 -11.50 -11.79 -3.71
C ASP A 92 -12.28 -11.89 -2.39
N GLY A 93 -11.58 -12.21 -1.30
CA GLY A 93 -12.13 -12.19 0.05
C GLY A 93 -12.65 -10.82 0.52
N ASP A 94 -12.30 -9.71 -0.14
CA ASP A 94 -12.82 -8.38 0.17
C ASP A 94 -14.16 -8.11 -0.52
N THR A 95 -14.61 -8.95 -1.45
CA THR A 95 -15.80 -8.68 -2.28
C THR A 95 -16.65 -9.92 -2.56
N ASN A 96 -16.36 -11.06 -1.95
CA ASN A 96 -17.11 -12.32 -2.13
C ASN A 96 -17.96 -12.73 -0.91
N GLU A 97 -17.97 -11.96 0.18
CA GLU A 97 -18.74 -12.24 1.41
C GLU A 97 -18.34 -13.53 2.15
N TRP A 98 -17.19 -14.15 1.85
CA TRP A 98 -16.67 -15.32 2.58
C TRP A 98 -16.13 -14.91 3.96
N GLY A 99 -17.03 -14.46 4.83
CA GLY A 99 -16.75 -14.04 6.20
C GLY A 99 -16.16 -12.62 6.34
N ARG A 100 -16.17 -11.81 5.28
CA ARG A 100 -15.70 -10.41 5.32
C ARG A 100 -16.70 -9.47 4.66
N VAL A 101 -16.82 -8.29 5.26
CA VAL A 101 -17.71 -7.22 4.78
C VAL A 101 -17.12 -6.60 3.52
N PRO A 102 -17.93 -6.37 2.45
CA PRO A 102 -17.45 -5.93 1.16
C PRO A 102 -16.74 -4.57 1.19
N TYR A 103 -15.74 -4.39 0.33
CA TYR A 103 -15.04 -3.11 0.11
C TYR A 103 -15.64 -2.33 -1.05
N LEU A 104 -15.84 -1.02 -0.84
CA LEU A 104 -16.37 -0.12 -1.84
C LEU A 104 -15.22 0.62 -2.56
N LEU A 105 -15.24 0.58 -3.89
CA LEU A 105 -14.30 1.29 -4.76
C LEU A 105 -14.89 2.63 -5.19
N PHE A 106 -14.06 3.62 -5.44
CA PHE A 106 -14.50 4.89 -6.03
C PHE A 106 -13.67 5.18 -7.27
N GLU A 107 -14.34 5.64 -8.32
CA GLU A 107 -13.75 5.79 -9.65
C GLU A 107 -12.55 6.73 -9.66
N ASP A 108 -12.62 7.81 -8.88
CA ASP A 108 -11.59 8.85 -8.82
C ASP A 108 -10.25 8.31 -8.29
N ASP A 109 -10.28 7.25 -7.47
CA ASP A 109 -9.08 6.67 -6.85
C ASP A 109 -8.14 6.03 -7.86
N PHE A 110 -8.64 5.60 -9.03
CA PHE A 110 -7.85 4.93 -10.05
C PHE A 110 -6.92 5.89 -10.80
N GLY A 111 -7.33 7.15 -10.95
CA GLY A 111 -6.56 8.19 -11.64
C GLY A 111 -5.84 9.17 -10.72
N ASP A 112 -6.03 9.03 -9.40
CA ASP A 112 -5.61 10.02 -8.41
C ASP A 112 -4.09 10.20 -8.38
N ARG A 113 -3.65 11.45 -8.52
CA ARG A 113 -2.24 11.85 -8.38
C ARG A 113 -1.77 11.75 -6.94
N GLY A 114 -2.67 11.83 -5.96
CA GLY A 114 -2.36 11.72 -4.54
C GLY A 114 -1.63 10.43 -4.14
N ARG A 115 -1.66 9.40 -4.97
CA ARG A 115 -0.89 8.15 -4.78
C ARG A 115 0.62 8.31 -4.97
N TYR A 116 1.08 9.40 -5.58
CA TYR A 116 2.45 9.60 -5.99
C TYR A 116 3.06 10.81 -5.30
N LEU A 117 4.34 10.71 -4.94
CA LEU A 117 5.09 11.79 -4.34
C LEU A 117 6.58 11.64 -4.60
N ARG A 118 7.31 12.76 -4.51
CA ARG A 118 8.77 12.74 -4.58
C ARG A 118 9.37 12.56 -3.19
N LEU A 119 10.32 11.64 -3.05
CA LEU A 119 11.11 11.42 -1.84
C LEU A 119 12.26 12.44 -1.74
N PRO A 120 12.87 12.63 -0.54
CA PRO A 120 13.98 13.57 -0.36
C PRO A 120 15.19 13.33 -1.26
N ASN A 121 15.53 12.08 -1.56
CA ASN A 121 16.57 11.70 -2.53
C ASN A 121 16.21 12.00 -4.00
N GLY A 122 14.99 12.48 -4.29
CA GLY A 122 14.52 12.81 -5.63
C GLY A 122 13.73 11.69 -6.33
N ASP A 123 13.67 10.48 -5.75
CA ASP A 123 12.91 9.37 -6.31
C ASP A 123 11.41 9.67 -6.36
N GLN A 124 10.74 9.15 -7.39
CA GLN A 124 9.30 9.21 -7.48
C GLN A 124 8.70 7.96 -6.83
N ALA A 125 8.09 8.13 -5.65
CA ALA A 125 7.40 7.09 -4.93
C ALA A 125 5.95 6.92 -5.40
N MET A 126 5.50 5.67 -5.38
CA MET A 126 4.09 5.29 -5.52
C MET A 126 3.62 4.54 -4.28
N LEU A 127 2.46 4.91 -3.76
CA LEU A 127 1.84 4.28 -2.59
C LEU A 127 0.85 3.18 -2.99
N SER A 128 0.78 2.12 -2.19
CA SER A 128 -0.18 1.03 -2.41
C SER A 128 -0.66 0.38 -1.14
N VAL A 129 -1.95 0.08 -1.13
CA VAL A 129 -2.58 -0.61 -0.02
C VAL A 129 -2.69 -2.08 -0.37
N CYS A 130 -1.86 -2.89 0.25
CA CYS A 130 -1.95 -4.34 0.21
C CYS A 130 -2.09 -4.81 -1.25
N TYR A 131 -3.25 -5.37 -1.62
CA TYR A 131 -3.46 -6.03 -2.91
C TYR A 131 -3.31 -5.13 -4.15
N ASP A 132 -3.24 -3.80 -3.99
CA ASP A 132 -2.86 -2.85 -5.05
C ASP A 132 -1.55 -3.26 -5.75
N ALA A 133 -0.59 -3.88 -5.05
CA ALA A 133 0.64 -4.37 -5.65
C ALA A 133 0.41 -5.44 -6.74
N PHE A 134 -0.68 -6.21 -6.64
CA PHE A 134 -1.06 -7.18 -7.67
C PHE A 134 -1.76 -6.53 -8.86
N ALA A 135 -2.28 -5.31 -8.73
CA ALA A 135 -2.85 -4.55 -9.84
C ALA A 135 -1.78 -4.21 -10.89
N LEU A 136 -0.53 -3.97 -10.47
CA LEU A 136 0.58 -3.72 -11.39
C LEU A 136 0.85 -4.93 -12.31
N ALA A 137 0.76 -6.14 -11.74
CA ALA A 137 0.86 -7.37 -12.52
C ALA A 137 -0.31 -7.50 -13.52
N GLU A 138 -1.53 -7.23 -13.05
CA GLU A 138 -2.75 -7.22 -13.87
C GLU A 138 -2.64 -6.26 -15.07
N LEU A 139 -2.09 -5.05 -14.86
CA LEU A 139 -1.84 -4.10 -15.94
C LEU A 139 -0.80 -4.61 -16.94
N ALA A 140 0.23 -5.31 -16.48
CA ALA A 140 1.33 -5.75 -17.32
C ALA A 140 1.06 -7.02 -18.14
N ILE A 141 0.25 -7.96 -17.61
CA ILE A 141 0.00 -9.26 -18.25
C ILE A 141 -1.41 -9.40 -18.83
N GLY A 142 -2.29 -8.41 -18.60
CA GLY A 142 -3.66 -8.42 -19.11
C GLY A 142 -4.66 -9.08 -18.15
N PRO A 143 -5.93 -9.22 -18.58
CA PRO A 143 -7.03 -9.63 -17.71
C PRO A 143 -6.75 -10.97 -17.03
N THR A 144 -6.58 -10.95 -15.71
CA THR A 144 -6.56 -12.18 -14.90
C THR A 144 -7.87 -12.32 -14.14
N GLN A 145 -8.09 -13.49 -13.52
CA GLN A 145 -9.24 -13.73 -12.65
C GLN A 145 -9.34 -12.71 -11.51
N LYS A 146 -8.24 -12.06 -11.12
CA LYS A 146 -8.23 -11.03 -10.07
C LYS A 146 -9.03 -9.78 -10.45
N ARG A 147 -9.23 -9.50 -11.74
CA ARG A 147 -10.11 -8.40 -12.16
C ARG A 147 -11.54 -8.57 -11.66
N GLY A 148 -11.97 -9.82 -11.49
CA GLY A 148 -13.30 -10.15 -10.96
C GLY A 148 -13.54 -9.72 -9.51
N THR A 149 -12.54 -9.18 -8.81
CA THR A 149 -12.70 -8.65 -7.45
C THR A 149 -13.19 -7.20 -7.43
N LEU A 150 -13.18 -6.50 -8.57
CA LEU A 150 -13.68 -5.13 -8.73
C LEU A 150 -15.21 -5.13 -8.88
N ARG A 151 -15.94 -5.28 -7.76
CA ARG A 151 -17.38 -5.59 -7.76
C ARG A 151 -18.30 -4.48 -7.30
N PHE A 152 -17.87 -3.69 -6.32
CA PHE A 152 -18.73 -2.71 -5.65
C PHE A 152 -18.13 -1.33 -5.83
N PHE A 153 -18.85 -0.46 -6.52
CA PHE A 153 -18.47 0.93 -6.76
C PHE A 153 -19.41 1.87 -6.02
N GLY A 154 -18.85 2.93 -5.42
CA GLY A 154 -19.62 3.98 -4.77
C GLY A 154 -20.51 4.70 -5.77
N HIS A 155 -21.70 5.07 -5.33
CA HIS A 155 -22.67 5.78 -6.16
C HIS A 155 -23.40 6.85 -5.33
N PRO A 156 -23.48 8.11 -5.79
CA PRO A 156 -24.06 9.20 -4.99
C PRO A 156 -25.52 8.97 -4.58
N GLN A 157 -26.33 8.34 -5.43
CA GLN A 157 -27.77 8.18 -5.19
C GLN A 157 -28.13 6.87 -4.49
N THR A 158 -27.39 5.79 -4.76
CA THR A 158 -27.72 4.43 -4.30
C THR A 158 -26.72 3.89 -3.27
N PHE A 159 -25.78 4.72 -2.83
CA PHE A 159 -24.61 4.39 -2.03
C PHE A 159 -23.58 3.52 -2.76
N TRP A 160 -24.03 2.48 -3.46
CA TRP A 160 -23.19 1.61 -4.27
C TRP A 160 -23.92 1.14 -5.54
N ARG A 161 -23.14 0.60 -6.47
CA ARG A 161 -23.61 -0.09 -7.68
C ARG A 161 -22.63 -1.17 -8.13
N TRP A 162 -23.11 -2.08 -8.97
CA TRP A 162 -22.25 -2.96 -9.77
C TRP A 162 -21.54 -2.17 -10.87
N PRO A 163 -20.34 -2.59 -11.31
CA PRO A 163 -19.71 -1.99 -12.48
C PRO A 163 -20.54 -2.28 -13.74
N HIS A 164 -20.59 -1.32 -14.64
CA HIS A 164 -21.04 -1.56 -16.00
C HIS A 164 -20.06 -2.45 -16.76
N ARG A 165 -20.52 -2.99 -17.90
CA ARG A 165 -19.65 -3.73 -18.83
C ARG A 165 -18.45 -2.86 -19.19
N ASP A 166 -17.25 -3.42 -19.08
CA ASP A 166 -15.95 -2.80 -19.39
C ASP A 166 -15.46 -1.69 -18.44
N GLU A 167 -16.26 -1.27 -17.45
CA GLU A 167 -15.89 -0.17 -16.55
C GLU A 167 -14.58 -0.42 -15.80
N ALA A 168 -14.40 -1.63 -15.27
CA ALA A 168 -13.15 -2.03 -14.62
C ALA A 168 -11.93 -1.87 -15.55
N SER A 169 -12.09 -2.16 -16.85
CA SER A 169 -11.02 -2.00 -17.83
C SER A 169 -10.72 -0.52 -18.08
N VAL A 170 -11.74 0.33 -18.14
CA VAL A 170 -11.58 1.79 -18.27
C VAL A 170 -10.84 2.37 -17.07
N LEU A 171 -11.23 2.00 -15.85
CA LEU A 171 -10.60 2.48 -14.62
C LEU A 171 -9.15 1.98 -14.47
N LEU A 172 -8.88 0.71 -14.78
CA LEU A 172 -7.51 0.19 -14.87
C LEU A 172 -6.70 0.91 -15.95
N GLY A 173 -7.32 1.32 -17.06
CA GLY A 173 -6.72 2.17 -18.08
C GLY A 173 -6.32 3.55 -17.55
N ARG A 174 -7.16 4.19 -16.74
CA ARG A 174 -6.83 5.46 -16.05
C ARG A 174 -5.63 5.29 -15.13
N TYR A 175 -5.59 4.19 -14.37
CA TYR A 175 -4.48 3.86 -13.50
C TYR A 175 -3.17 3.62 -14.27
N ALA A 176 -3.23 2.88 -15.37
CA ALA A 176 -2.07 2.67 -16.26
C ALA A 176 -1.57 3.98 -16.89
N ALA A 177 -2.49 4.85 -17.33
CA ALA A 177 -2.13 6.16 -17.88
C ALA A 177 -1.41 7.04 -16.84
N ARG A 178 -1.92 7.06 -15.60
CA ARG A 178 -1.29 7.77 -14.48
C ARG A 178 0.09 7.20 -14.17
N LEU A 179 0.23 5.88 -14.10
CA LEU A 179 1.51 5.22 -13.85
C LEU A 179 2.57 5.62 -14.88
N LYS A 180 2.18 5.68 -16.16
CA LYS A 180 3.07 6.07 -17.27
C LYS A 180 3.50 7.54 -17.22
N LEU A 181 2.63 8.40 -16.70
CA LEU A 181 2.91 9.83 -16.52
C LEU A 181 3.85 10.07 -15.33
N GLU A 182 3.58 9.44 -14.19
CA GLU A 182 4.34 9.69 -12.96
C GLU A 182 5.69 8.94 -12.96
N ARG A 183 5.81 7.79 -13.64
CA ARG A 183 7.05 6.99 -13.75
C ARG A 183 7.72 6.72 -12.39
N PRO A 184 7.03 6.04 -11.46
CA PRO A 184 7.60 5.80 -10.15
C PRO A 184 8.86 4.94 -10.23
N THR A 185 9.90 5.35 -9.51
CA THR A 185 11.17 4.63 -9.37
C THR A 185 11.21 3.75 -8.11
N ILE A 186 10.27 3.99 -7.19
CA ILE A 186 10.09 3.21 -5.96
C ILE A 186 8.60 3.01 -5.64
N HIS A 187 8.28 1.81 -5.16
CA HIS A 187 6.92 1.40 -4.79
C HIS A 187 6.86 1.02 -3.31
N LEU A 188 5.95 1.65 -2.57
CA LEU A 188 5.83 1.52 -1.13
C LEU A 188 4.47 0.91 -0.78
N VAL A 189 4.49 -0.28 -0.19
CA VAL A 189 3.30 -1.12 0.00
C VAL A 189 3.01 -1.35 1.48
N ALA A 190 1.92 -0.80 1.97
CA ALA A 190 1.42 -1.14 3.30
C ALA A 190 0.62 -2.45 3.20
N ILE A 191 1.08 -3.52 3.85
CA ILE A 191 0.47 -4.85 3.82
C ILE A 191 -0.24 -5.10 5.16
N HIS A 192 -1.46 -5.64 5.15
CA HIS A 192 -2.21 -5.90 6.40
C HIS A 192 -1.54 -6.94 7.29
N GLY A 193 -0.83 -7.89 6.69
CA GLY A 193 0.07 -8.76 7.40
C GLY A 193 -0.15 -10.25 7.15
N PHE A 194 0.47 -11.01 8.02
CA PHE A 194 0.64 -12.45 7.91
C PHE A 194 0.36 -13.11 9.25
N GLU A 195 -0.04 -14.36 9.24
CA GLU A 195 -0.28 -15.09 10.48
C GLU A 195 1.05 -15.34 11.24
N ARG A 196 2.09 -15.75 10.51
CA ARG A 196 3.41 -16.10 11.02
C ARG A 196 4.48 -15.95 9.93
N PRO A 197 5.77 -15.86 10.30
CA PRO A 197 6.88 -15.87 9.35
C PRO A 197 6.84 -17.09 8.43
N GLY A 198 7.19 -16.90 7.16
CA GLY A 198 7.03 -17.84 6.06
C GLY A 198 5.75 -17.62 5.24
N GLY A 199 4.69 -17.05 5.83
CA GLY A 199 3.44 -16.76 5.12
C GLY A 199 3.58 -15.65 4.06
N GLU A 200 4.54 -14.76 4.30
CA GLU A 200 4.89 -13.67 3.40
C GLU A 200 5.62 -14.11 2.12
N VAL A 201 6.09 -15.35 2.03
CA VAL A 201 6.83 -15.84 0.85
C VAL A 201 5.97 -15.77 -0.42
N TYR A 202 4.67 -16.05 -0.30
CA TYR A 202 3.75 -15.87 -1.43
C TYR A 202 3.70 -14.40 -1.88
N TRP A 203 3.61 -13.49 -0.92
CA TRP A 203 3.61 -12.05 -1.16
C TRP A 203 4.90 -11.55 -1.78
N GLN A 204 6.03 -12.05 -1.30
CA GLN A 204 7.35 -11.73 -1.83
C GLN A 204 7.45 -12.13 -3.32
N ARG A 205 7.03 -13.35 -3.68
CA ARG A 205 7.11 -13.89 -5.05
C ARG A 205 6.09 -13.28 -6.00
N HIS A 206 4.84 -13.17 -5.55
CA HIS A 206 3.70 -12.87 -6.41
C HIS A 206 3.20 -11.44 -6.29
N GLY A 207 3.44 -10.77 -5.17
CA GLY A 207 3.14 -9.35 -4.95
C GLY A 207 4.35 -8.48 -5.31
N LEU A 208 5.36 -8.44 -4.43
CA LEU A 208 6.46 -7.47 -4.50
C LEU A 208 7.38 -7.67 -5.71
N ALA A 209 7.85 -8.90 -5.96
CA ALA A 209 8.71 -9.16 -7.11
C ALA A 209 7.96 -8.94 -8.45
N THR A 210 6.66 -9.28 -8.50
CA THR A 210 5.85 -9.03 -9.70
C THR A 210 5.60 -7.53 -9.92
N ALA A 211 5.35 -6.76 -8.86
CA ALA A 211 5.22 -5.32 -8.92
C ALA A 211 6.52 -4.66 -9.42
N SER A 212 7.67 -5.05 -8.85
CA SER A 212 8.98 -4.61 -9.32
C SER A 212 9.19 -4.90 -10.80
N ALA A 213 8.91 -6.13 -11.26
CA ALA A 213 9.00 -6.49 -12.68
C ALA A 213 8.06 -5.68 -13.59
N ALA A 214 6.83 -5.39 -13.12
CA ALA A 214 5.86 -4.58 -13.84
C ALA A 214 6.27 -3.10 -13.91
N LEU A 215 7.06 -2.63 -12.95
CA LEU A 215 7.65 -1.29 -12.89
C LEU A 215 9.04 -1.22 -13.54
N GLY A 216 9.43 -2.22 -14.33
CA GLY A 216 10.71 -2.21 -15.03
C GLY A 216 11.94 -2.45 -14.14
N GLY A 217 11.77 -3.13 -13.00
CA GLY A 217 12.83 -3.46 -12.06
C GLY A 217 12.93 -2.52 -10.86
N SER A 218 12.10 -1.47 -10.79
CA SER A 218 12.06 -0.53 -9.66
C SER A 218 11.91 -1.23 -8.30
N ALA A 219 12.48 -0.62 -7.27
CA ALA A 219 12.41 -1.14 -5.91
C ALA A 219 10.96 -1.14 -5.43
N THR A 220 10.54 -2.26 -4.85
CA THR A 220 9.23 -2.45 -4.22
C THR A 220 9.43 -2.90 -2.79
N ILE A 221 9.04 -2.06 -1.84
CA ILE A 221 9.28 -2.24 -0.40
C ILE A 221 7.93 -2.32 0.31
N GLY A 222 7.76 -3.34 1.14
CA GLY A 222 6.55 -3.60 1.90
C GLY A 222 6.76 -3.57 3.41
N ALA A 223 5.72 -3.19 4.15
CA ALA A 223 5.66 -3.34 5.60
C ALA A 223 4.39 -4.11 5.98
N GLY A 224 4.48 -5.06 6.91
CA GLY A 224 3.34 -5.92 7.27
C GLY A 224 3.32 -6.33 8.74
N HIS A 225 2.12 -6.56 9.28
CA HIS A 225 1.96 -7.15 10.61
C HIS A 225 2.26 -8.66 10.61
N PHE A 226 2.63 -9.18 11.77
CA PHE A 226 2.71 -10.62 12.02
C PHE A 226 1.90 -10.97 13.27
N ALA A 227 0.82 -11.73 13.12
CA ALA A 227 -0.13 -11.96 14.20
C ALA A 227 0.45 -12.76 15.38
N LYS A 228 1.23 -13.81 15.09
CA LYS A 228 1.77 -14.71 16.12
C LYS A 228 3.16 -14.30 16.63
N LYS A 229 4.07 -13.94 15.73
CA LYS A 229 5.46 -13.53 16.06
C LYS A 229 6.14 -12.86 14.88
N LEU A 230 7.09 -11.97 15.16
CA LEU A 230 7.97 -11.38 14.14
C LEU A 230 9.02 -12.40 13.65
N PRO A 231 9.61 -12.17 12.46
CA PRO A 231 10.82 -12.87 12.03
C PRO A 231 11.95 -12.73 13.06
N LYS A 232 12.74 -13.79 13.26
CA LYS A 232 13.83 -13.81 14.25
C LYS A 232 15.01 -12.91 13.87
N ALA A 233 15.29 -12.82 12.58
CA ALA A 233 16.39 -12.05 12.02
C ALA A 233 15.84 -10.96 11.09
N PHE A 234 16.53 -9.82 11.03
CA PHE A 234 16.07 -8.68 10.23
C PHE A 234 16.17 -8.96 8.73
N ASP A 235 17.07 -9.84 8.29
CA ASP A 235 17.27 -10.25 6.89
C ASP A 235 16.34 -11.40 6.44
N ALA A 236 15.66 -12.07 7.37
CA ALA A 236 14.72 -13.15 7.06
C ALA A 236 13.40 -12.62 6.48
N SER A 237 13.11 -12.94 5.22
CA SER A 237 11.90 -12.51 4.49
C SER A 237 11.70 -10.99 4.53
N PRO A 238 12.48 -10.26 3.72
CA PRO A 238 12.65 -8.82 3.87
C PRO A 238 11.40 -8.01 3.55
N LEU A 239 10.46 -8.57 2.78
CA LEU A 239 9.34 -7.81 2.18
C LEU A 239 9.87 -6.69 1.28
N ALA A 240 10.88 -6.99 0.47
CA ALA A 240 11.40 -6.05 -0.51
C ALA A 240 11.97 -6.77 -1.73
N SER A 241 11.83 -6.16 -2.90
CA SER A 241 12.32 -6.65 -4.21
C SER A 241 12.86 -5.48 -5.01
N ALA A 242 13.90 -5.71 -5.80
CA ALA A 242 14.45 -4.77 -6.78
C ALA A 242 15.06 -5.57 -7.94
N ASP A 243 15.31 -4.91 -9.06
CA ASP A 243 15.97 -5.47 -10.25
C ASP A 243 15.32 -6.75 -10.77
N VAL A 244 13.99 -6.85 -10.62
CA VAL A 244 13.26 -8.04 -11.05
C VAL A 244 13.04 -7.97 -12.56
N PRO A 245 13.52 -8.96 -13.34
CA PRO A 245 13.39 -8.93 -14.79
C PRO A 245 11.93 -9.10 -15.22
N SER A 246 11.54 -8.46 -16.32
CA SER A 246 10.19 -8.54 -16.89
C SER A 246 9.73 -9.97 -17.21
N ALA A 247 10.67 -10.89 -17.47
CA ALA A 247 10.41 -12.31 -17.65
C ALA A 247 9.68 -12.95 -16.43
N HIS A 248 9.90 -12.41 -15.22
CA HIS A 248 9.23 -12.85 -13.98
C HIS A 248 7.70 -12.83 -14.09
N LEU A 249 7.15 -11.88 -14.85
CA LEU A 249 5.70 -11.76 -15.07
C LEU A 249 5.11 -13.03 -15.71
N ARG A 250 5.88 -13.71 -16.57
CA ARG A 250 5.47 -14.90 -17.33
C ARG A 250 5.86 -16.23 -16.68
N GLN A 251 6.49 -16.21 -15.50
CA GLN A 251 6.94 -17.44 -14.81
C GLN A 251 5.83 -18.16 -14.01
N HIS A 252 4.61 -17.62 -13.97
CA HIS A 252 3.46 -18.22 -13.28
C HIS A 252 3.80 -18.72 -11.85
N GLN A 253 3.66 -20.03 -11.59
CA GLN A 253 3.93 -20.66 -10.29
C GLN A 253 5.42 -20.86 -10.00
N HIS A 254 6.29 -20.69 -11.00
CA HIS A 254 7.75 -20.87 -10.89
C HIS A 254 8.50 -19.59 -10.50
N ARG A 255 7.79 -18.49 -10.26
CA ARG A 255 8.35 -17.20 -9.83
C ARG A 255 9.27 -17.34 -8.63
N ARG A 256 10.45 -16.71 -8.65
CA ARG A 256 11.37 -16.66 -7.50
C ARG A 256 11.06 -15.46 -6.60
N SER A 257 11.63 -15.42 -5.40
CA SER A 257 11.32 -14.35 -4.44
C SER A 257 11.98 -13.01 -4.73
N HIS A 258 13.08 -12.97 -5.52
CA HIS A 258 13.87 -11.77 -5.83
C HIS A 258 13.98 -10.78 -4.67
N LEU A 259 14.88 -11.07 -3.73
CA LEU A 259 14.96 -10.33 -2.47
C LEU A 259 15.87 -9.09 -2.62
N LEU A 260 15.36 -7.93 -2.24
CA LEU A 260 16.22 -6.81 -1.80
C LEU A 260 16.53 -7.03 -0.32
N ARG A 261 17.81 -7.27 0.01
CA ARG A 261 18.22 -7.52 1.40
C ARG A 261 18.35 -6.19 2.16
N PRO A 262 17.91 -6.12 3.42
CA PRO A 262 18.16 -4.97 4.25
C PRO A 262 19.66 -4.86 4.55
N ILE A 263 20.16 -3.64 4.60
CA ILE A 263 21.56 -3.35 4.97
C ILE A 263 21.76 -3.28 6.48
N ASP A 264 20.68 -3.05 7.23
CA ASP A 264 20.65 -2.98 8.69
C ASP A 264 19.23 -3.25 9.22
N GLY A 265 19.10 -3.50 10.52
CA GLY A 265 17.81 -3.63 11.17
C GLY A 265 17.91 -3.92 12.66
N PHE A 266 16.83 -3.64 13.37
CA PHE A 266 16.73 -3.89 14.80
C PHE A 266 15.32 -4.30 15.21
N ALA A 267 15.24 -5.10 16.26
CA ALA A 267 13.99 -5.40 16.94
C ALA A 267 13.83 -4.47 18.14
N TYR A 268 12.63 -3.94 18.35
CA TYR A 268 12.30 -3.18 19.53
C TYR A 268 11.03 -3.73 20.18
N ARG A 269 11.07 -3.88 21.49
CA ARG A 269 9.90 -4.22 22.31
C ARG A 269 9.75 -3.14 23.37
N ARG A 270 8.59 -2.48 23.36
CA ARG A 270 8.29 -1.49 24.41
C ARG A 270 8.22 -2.19 25.77
N PRO A 271 8.95 -1.73 26.80
CA PRO A 271 8.85 -2.30 28.14
C PRO A 271 7.39 -2.34 28.62
N GLY A 272 6.99 -3.46 29.22
CA GLY A 272 5.60 -3.69 29.66
C GLY A 272 4.59 -3.96 28.53
N SER A 273 4.99 -3.94 27.26
CA SER A 273 4.09 -4.23 26.14
C SER A 273 4.29 -5.62 25.55
N ARG A 274 3.19 -6.18 25.02
CA ARG A 274 3.22 -7.35 24.13
C ARG A 274 3.54 -6.95 22.68
N MET A 275 3.51 -5.66 22.36
CA MET A 275 3.86 -5.17 21.03
C MET A 275 5.38 -5.18 20.85
N SER A 276 5.79 -5.70 19.71
CA SER A 276 7.16 -5.65 19.22
C SER A 276 7.14 -5.18 17.78
N VAL A 277 8.24 -4.55 17.36
CA VAL A 277 8.47 -4.13 15.99
C VAL A 277 9.82 -4.66 15.53
N LEU A 278 9.91 -4.97 14.24
CA LEU A 278 11.14 -5.28 13.55
C LEU A 278 11.32 -4.21 12.49
N VAL A 279 12.33 -3.37 12.66
CA VAL A 279 12.68 -2.29 11.75
C VAL A 279 13.80 -2.77 10.84
N ARG A 280 13.68 -2.46 9.55
CA ARG A 280 14.61 -2.86 8.49
C ARG A 280 14.98 -1.64 7.66
N LEU A 281 16.26 -1.48 7.40
CA LEU A 281 16.78 -0.42 6.54
C LEU A 281 17.09 -1.00 5.16
N PHE A 282 16.46 -0.45 4.14
CA PHE A 282 16.74 -0.75 2.74
C PHE A 282 17.43 0.44 2.10
N GLN A 283 18.41 0.15 1.24
CA GLN A 283 19.07 1.12 0.40
C GLN A 283 18.83 0.72 -1.05
N THR A 284 18.38 1.68 -1.84
CA THR A 284 18.18 1.56 -3.29
C THR A 284 19.29 2.34 -4.00
N HIS A 285 19.66 1.88 -5.20
CA HIS A 285 20.73 2.47 -6.01
C HIS A 285 20.23 3.64 -6.85
#